data_AF-A0A813WCM0-F1
#
_entry.id   AF-A0A813WCM0-F1
#
_cell.length_a   1.000
_cell.length_b   1.000
_cell.length_c   1.000
_cell.angle_alpha   90.00
_cell.angle_beta   90.00
_cell.angle_gamma   90.00
#
_symmetry.space_group_name_H-M   'P 1'
#
loop_
_entity.id
_entity.type
_entity.pdbx_description
1 polymer ?
#
loop_
_entity_poly.entity_id
_entity_poly.type
_entity_poly.pdbx_seq_one_letter_code
_entity_poly.pdbx_strand_id
1 'polypeptide(L)'
;MSFLEQINLISQTKLLIGIHGPSLTNIAFLPPEAVVIELITSRSPFYTVYDQIAIKSGHYYYRFLCDWVETATNETIFECLKNKECNKENENYSFKVDITKFSFVADQVKELL
;
A
#
# COMPACT_ATOMS: atom_id res chain seq x y z
N MET A 1 -18.14 -8.72 4.29
CA MET A 1 -18.24 -8.04 2.99
C MET A 1 -17.98 -9.07 1.89
N SER A 2 -18.90 -9.24 0.97
CA SER A 2 -18.77 -10.13 -0.20
C SER A 2 -17.82 -9.52 -1.25
N PHE A 3 -17.45 -10.33 -2.24
CA PHE A 3 -16.63 -9.85 -3.36
C PHE A 3 -17.36 -8.78 -4.20
N LEU A 4 -18.66 -8.98 -4.45
CA LEU A 4 -19.44 -8.01 -5.21
C LEU A 4 -19.57 -6.67 -4.48
N GLU A 5 -19.73 -6.72 -3.16
CA GLU A 5 -19.73 -5.51 -2.32
C GLU A 5 -18.38 -4.78 -2.37
N GLN A 6 -17.26 -5.53 -2.40
CA GLN A 6 -15.92 -4.94 -2.57
C GLN A 6 -15.78 -4.25 -3.93
N ILE A 7 -16.15 -4.91 -5.02
CA ILE A 7 -16.09 -4.30 -6.37
C ILE A 7 -16.95 -3.04 -6.42
N ASN A 8 -18.17 -3.09 -5.89
CA ASN A 8 -19.08 -1.95 -5.89
C ASN A 8 -18.53 -0.76 -5.08
N LEU A 9 -17.79 -1.03 -4.00
CA LEU A 9 -17.10 0.01 -3.23
C LEU A 9 -15.92 0.61 -4.04
N ILE A 10 -15.08 -0.24 -4.63
CA ILE A 10 -13.89 0.21 -5.37
C ILE A 10 -14.27 0.99 -6.64
N SER A 11 -15.34 0.59 -7.36
CA SER A 11 -15.80 1.28 -8.57
C SER A 11 -16.32 2.71 -8.33
N GLN A 12 -16.54 3.07 -7.07
CA GLN A 12 -16.95 4.42 -6.64
C GLN A 12 -15.82 5.17 -5.94
N THR A 13 -14.65 4.55 -5.78
CA THR A 13 -13.52 5.10 -5.04
C THR A 13 -12.67 6.00 -5.93
N LYS A 14 -12.67 7.32 -5.68
CA LYS A 14 -11.80 8.27 -6.40
C LYS A 14 -10.35 8.31 -5.90
N LEU A 15 -10.12 7.86 -4.67
CA LEU A 15 -8.80 7.84 -4.03
C LEU A 15 -8.56 6.49 -3.36
N LEU A 16 -7.61 5.72 -3.88
CA LEU A 16 -7.15 4.47 -3.30
C LEU A 16 -5.81 4.68 -2.61
N ILE A 17 -5.76 4.47 -1.30
CA ILE A 17 -4.51 4.43 -0.53
C ILE A 17 -4.27 2.98 -0.13
N GLY A 18 -3.19 2.38 -0.62
CA GLY A 18 -2.91 0.96 -0.43
C GLY A 18 -1.45 0.68 -0.11
N ILE A 19 -1.21 -0.33 0.72
CA ILE A 19 0.14 -0.85 0.97
C ILE A 19 0.61 -1.62 -0.26
N HIS A 20 1.87 -1.41 -0.63
CA HIS A 20 2.55 -2.13 -1.70
C HIS A 20 2.27 -3.64 -1.61
N GLY A 21 1.76 -4.20 -2.71
CA GLY A 21 1.44 -5.62 -2.80
C GLY A 21 0.03 -5.89 -3.32
N PRO A 22 -0.50 -7.11 -3.08
CA PRO A 22 -1.70 -7.60 -3.74
C PRO A 22 -2.95 -6.72 -3.57
N SER A 23 -3.04 -5.93 -2.49
CA SER A 23 -4.16 -5.02 -2.25
C SER A 23 -4.32 -3.95 -3.36
N LEU A 24 -3.23 -3.58 -4.04
CA LEU A 24 -3.25 -2.64 -5.17
C LEU A 24 -3.80 -3.24 -6.45
N THR A 25 -4.10 -4.54 -6.50
CA THR A 25 -4.84 -5.12 -7.66
C THR A 25 -6.23 -4.50 -7.83
N ASN A 26 -6.78 -3.88 -6.78
CA ASN A 26 -8.02 -3.13 -6.83
C ASN A 26 -8.00 -1.95 -7.81
N ILE A 27 -6.81 -1.49 -8.26
CA ILE A 27 -6.68 -0.47 -9.32
C ILE A 27 -7.51 -0.84 -10.57
N ALA A 28 -7.62 -2.14 -10.88
CA ALA A 28 -8.37 -2.61 -12.05
C ALA A 28 -9.88 -2.30 -12.01
N PHE A 29 -10.42 -1.99 -10.84
CA PHE A 29 -11.85 -1.71 -10.65
C PHE A 29 -12.14 -0.24 -10.35
N LEU A 30 -11.14 0.64 -10.36
CA LEU A 30 -11.33 2.06 -10.07
C LEU A 30 -12.09 2.77 -11.21
N PRO A 31 -12.84 3.85 -10.91
CA PRO A 31 -13.37 4.73 -11.93
C PRO A 31 -12.24 5.45 -12.68
N PRO A 32 -12.47 5.89 -13.94
CA PRO A 32 -11.50 6.68 -14.70
C PRO A 32 -10.94 7.85 -13.88
N GLU A 33 -9.66 8.18 -14.11
CA GLU A 33 -8.99 9.34 -13.49
C GLU A 33 -8.89 9.29 -11.96
N ALA A 34 -9.16 8.14 -11.33
CA ALA A 34 -8.91 7.95 -9.90
C ALA A 34 -7.43 8.18 -9.54
N VAL A 35 -7.19 8.51 -8.27
CA VAL A 35 -5.87 8.67 -7.69
C VAL A 35 -5.49 7.42 -6.90
N VAL A 36 -4.28 6.94 -7.10
CA VAL A 36 -3.68 5.82 -6.36
C VAL A 36 -2.46 6.31 -5.60
N ILE A 37 -2.44 6.04 -4.29
CA ILE A 37 -1.29 6.26 -3.41
C ILE A 37 -0.80 4.91 -2.92
N GLU A 38 0.37 4.50 -3.40
CA GLU A 38 1.08 3.31 -2.93
C GLU A 38 1.95 3.66 -1.73
N LEU A 39 1.67 3.04 -0.59
CA LEU A 39 2.52 3.05 0.60
C LEU A 39 3.57 1.96 0.47
N ILE A 40 4.84 2.34 0.37
CA ILE A 40 5.95 1.40 0.17
C ILE A 40 7.07 1.66 1.18
N THR A 41 7.80 0.62 1.59
CA THR A 41 8.99 0.79 2.44
C THR A 41 10.27 0.69 1.63
N SER A 42 11.37 1.20 2.16
CA SER A 42 12.70 1.07 1.56
C SER A 42 13.20 -0.38 1.43
N ARG A 43 12.60 -1.33 2.17
CA ARG A 43 12.91 -2.76 2.09
C ARG A 43 12.08 -3.51 1.04
N SER A 44 10.99 -2.91 0.57
CA SER A 44 10.12 -3.56 -0.41
C SER A 44 10.79 -3.51 -1.79
N PRO A 45 10.85 -4.64 -2.53
CA PRO A 45 11.36 -4.63 -3.89
C PRO A 45 10.53 -3.69 -4.77
N PHE A 46 11.22 -2.85 -5.54
CA PHE A 46 10.58 -1.93 -6.45
C PHE A 46 10.02 -2.68 -7.66
N TYR A 47 8.71 -2.94 -7.65
CA TYR A 47 7.98 -3.43 -8.81
C TYR A 47 7.20 -2.30 -9.47
N THR A 48 7.41 -2.12 -10.78
CA THR A 48 6.67 -1.15 -11.61
C THR A 48 5.39 -1.76 -12.19
N VAL A 49 4.77 -2.71 -11.49
CA VAL A 49 3.56 -3.35 -12.01
C VAL A 49 2.34 -2.46 -11.78
N TYR A 50 2.21 -1.91 -10.59
CA TYR A 50 1.03 -1.14 -10.19
C TYR A 50 0.99 0.25 -10.80
N ASP A 51 2.14 0.93 -10.95
CA ASP A 51 2.20 2.22 -11.65
C ASP A 51 1.89 2.07 -13.15
N GLN A 52 2.40 1.01 -13.80
CA GLN A 52 2.08 0.74 -15.20
C GLN A 52 0.59 0.46 -15.41
N ILE A 53 -0.04 -0.31 -14.53
CA ILE A 53 -1.48 -0.56 -14.59
C ILE A 53 -2.24 0.74 -14.38
N ALA A 54 -1.91 1.52 -13.34
CA ALA A 54 -2.58 2.79 -13.06
C ALA A 54 -2.48 3.76 -14.23
N ILE A 55 -1.27 4.00 -14.76
CA ILE A 55 -1.05 4.91 -15.89
C ILE A 55 -1.81 4.45 -17.14
N LYS A 56 -1.76 3.15 -17.45
CA LYS A 56 -2.47 2.61 -18.63
C LYS A 56 -3.99 2.66 -18.50
N SER A 57 -4.51 2.60 -17.28
CA SER A 57 -5.94 2.77 -16.99
C SER A 57 -6.37 4.24 -16.87
N GLY A 58 -5.45 5.20 -17.06
CA GLY A 58 -5.74 6.63 -16.97
C GLY A 58 -5.87 7.16 -15.55
N HIS A 59 -5.24 6.50 -14.57
CA HIS A 59 -5.22 6.92 -13.17
C HIS A 59 -3.94 7.70 -12.84
N TYR A 60 -4.04 8.59 -11.85
CA TYR A 60 -2.89 9.26 -11.26
C TYR A 60 -2.25 8.32 -10.23
N TYR A 61 -0.91 8.22 -10.22
CA TYR A 61 -0.20 7.30 -9.35
C TYR A 61 0.91 8.00 -8.58
N TYR A 62 0.88 7.87 -7.26
CA TYR A 62 1.87 8.43 -6.35
C TYR A 62 2.44 7.34 -5.46
N ARG A 63 3.76 7.37 -5.26
CA ARG A 63 4.44 6.53 -4.28
C ARG A 63 4.77 7.34 -3.05
N PHE A 64 4.43 6.78 -1.91
CA PHE A 64 4.72 7.36 -0.62
C PHE A 64 5.65 6.43 0.15
N LEU A 65 6.89 6.88 0.36
CA LEU A 65 7.89 6.12 1.08
C LEU A 65 7.60 6.21 2.59
N CYS A 66 7.23 5.09 3.18
CA CYS A 66 6.99 4.93 4.60
C CYS A 66 8.25 4.46 5.31
N ASP A 67 8.40 4.92 6.55
CA ASP A 67 9.43 4.39 7.45
C ASP A 67 9.01 3.00 7.91
N TRP A 68 9.98 2.09 7.90
CA TRP A 68 9.80 0.76 8.46
C TRP A 68 10.02 0.81 9.96
N VAL A 69 9.08 0.26 10.74
CA VAL A 69 9.23 0.13 12.19
C VAL A 69 9.49 -1.33 12.52
N GLU A 70 10.67 -1.61 13.08
CA GLU A 70 10.91 -2.86 13.80
C GLU A 70 9.96 -2.89 14.98
N THR A 71 8.83 -3.58 14.86
CA THR A 71 8.15 -4.04 16.05
C THR A 71 9.04 -5.11 16.64
N ALA A 72 9.81 -4.72 17.66
CA ALA A 72 10.46 -5.67 18.54
C ALA A 72 9.35 -6.54 19.15
N THR A 73 9.08 -7.70 18.55
CA THR A 73 8.50 -8.80 19.30
C THR A 73 9.52 -9.10 20.38
N ASN A 74 9.14 -8.97 21.65
CA ASN A 74 10.02 -9.24 22.80
C ASN A 74 10.52 -10.70 22.87
N GLU A 75 10.14 -11.56 21.93
CA GLU A 75 10.88 -12.80 21.66
C GLU A 75 12.18 -12.41 20.97
N THR A 76 13.27 -12.45 21.73
CA THR A 76 14.61 -12.22 21.20
C THR A 76 14.78 -13.01 19.91
N ILE A 77 15.27 -12.35 18.86
CA ILE A 77 15.66 -12.96 17.57
C ILE A 77 16.42 -14.29 17.78
N PHE A 78 17.15 -14.42 18.89
CA PHE A 78 17.81 -15.63 19.37
C PHE A 78 16.90 -16.84 19.60
N GLU A 79 15.68 -16.70 20.13
CA GLU A 79 14.73 -17.80 20.32
C GLU A 79 14.12 -18.26 18.99
N CYS A 80 13.79 -17.33 18.08
CA CYS A 80 13.26 -17.68 16.74
C CYS A 80 14.31 -18.40 15.87
N LEU A 81 15.58 -17.99 15.96
CA LEU A 81 16.70 -18.68 15.28
C LEU A 81 16.97 -20.08 15.84
N LYS A 82 16.69 -20.30 17.13
CA LYS A 82 16.89 -21.60 17.80
C LYS A 82 15.90 -22.67 17.34
N ASN A 83 14.67 -22.27 17.05
CA ASN A 83 13.57 -23.19 16.79
C ASN A 83 13.38 -23.56 15.32
N LYS A 84 14.13 -22.98 14.37
CA LYS A 84 14.03 -23.23 12.90
C LYS A 84 12.63 -23.10 12.27
N GLU A 85 11.62 -22.71 13.04
CA GLU A 85 10.23 -22.46 12.62
C GLU A 85 9.93 -20.96 12.46
N CYS A 86 10.96 -20.13 12.30
CA CYS A 86 10.76 -18.74 11.92
C CYS A 86 10.39 -18.71 10.43
N ASN A 87 9.12 -18.98 10.13
CA ASN A 87 8.52 -18.65 8.83
C ASN A 87 8.72 -17.14 8.65
N LYS A 88 9.69 -16.75 7.82
CA LYS A 88 9.96 -15.35 7.44
C LYS A 88 8.74 -14.62 6.83
N GLU A 89 7.65 -15.34 6.64
CA GLU A 89 6.38 -14.85 6.12
C GLU A 89 5.48 -14.23 7.19
N ASN A 90 5.81 -14.38 8.49
CA ASN A 90 4.99 -13.90 9.63
C ASN A 90 5.63 -12.74 10.41
N GLU A 91 6.55 -11.96 9.83
CA GLU A 91 6.93 -10.69 10.44
C GLU A 91 5.72 -9.75 10.35
N ASN A 92 5.17 -9.37 11.51
CA ASN A 92 4.12 -8.34 11.59
C ASN A 92 4.74 -6.99 11.20
N TYR A 93 4.75 -6.70 9.89
CA TYR A 93 5.29 -5.44 9.39
C TYR A 93 4.39 -4.28 9.81
N SER A 94 4.93 -3.39 10.65
CA SER A 94 4.27 -2.14 10.99
C SER A 94 4.81 -1.01 10.13
N PHE A 95 3.91 -0.36 9.39
CA PHE A 95 4.20 0.82 8.59
C PHE A 95 3.94 2.05 9.45
N LYS A 96 4.93 2.92 9.62
CA LYS A 96 4.69 4.25 10.18
C LYS A 96 4.45 5.22 9.04
N VAL A 97 3.21 5.66 8.94
CA VAL A 97 2.79 6.67 7.97
C VAL A 97 2.86 8.03 8.64
N ASP A 98 3.76 8.88 8.17
CA ASP A 98 3.78 10.29 8.55
C ASP A 98 2.73 11.06 7.75
N ILE A 99 1.55 11.22 8.34
CA ILE A 99 0.43 11.93 7.71
C ILE A 99 0.72 13.41 7.46
N THR A 100 1.74 14.01 8.08
CA THR A 100 2.08 15.41 7.78
C THR A 100 2.67 15.55 6.38
N LYS A 101 3.36 14.52 5.89
CA LYS A 101 3.86 14.44 4.51
C LYS A 101 2.73 14.15 3.50
N PHE A 102 1.54 13.73 3.96
CA PHE A 102 0.35 13.64 3.10
C PHE A 102 -0.22 15.00 2.73
N SER A 103 0.12 16.08 3.44
CA SER A 103 -0.36 17.44 3.10
C SER A 103 -0.07 17.81 1.63
N PHE A 104 1.12 17.48 1.14
CA PHE A 104 1.50 17.63 -0.26
C PHE A 104 0.56 16.87 -1.21
N VAL A 105 0.22 15.64 -0.86
CA VAL A 105 -0.69 14.81 -1.68
C VAL A 105 -2.12 15.33 -1.56
N ALA A 106 -2.55 15.80 -0.39
CA ALA A 106 -3.86 16.39 -0.20
C ALA A 106 -4.07 17.62 -1.09
N ASP A 107 -3.03 18.44 -1.28
CA ASP A 107 -3.13 19.61 -2.15
C ASP A 107 -3.17 19.22 -3.64
N GLN A 108 -2.39 18.21 -4.07
CA GLN A 108 -2.47 17.69 -5.45
C GLN A 108 -3.77 16.93 -5.73
N VAL A 109 -4.35 16.27 -4.73
CA VAL A 109 -5.57 15.47 -4.87
C VAL A 109 -6.82 16.35 -4.78
N LYS A 110 -6.81 17.45 -4.03
CA LYS A 110 -7.94 18.40 -3.97
C LYS A 110 -8.31 18.98 -5.33
N GLU A 111 -7.34 19.18 -6.22
CA GLU A 111 -7.60 19.70 -7.57
C GLU A 111 -8.24 18.65 -8.50
N LEU A 112 -8.18 17.37 -8.11
CA LEU A 112 -8.62 16.22 -8.92
C LEU A 112 -9.93 15.57 -8.43
N LEU A 113 -10.41 15.91 -7.23
CA LEU A 113 -11.62 15.33 -6.61
C LEU A 113 -12.88 16.16 -6.85
#